data_AF-A0A961BP10-F1
#
_entry.id   AF-A0A961BP10-F1
#
_cell.length_a   1.000
_cell.length_b   1.000
_cell.length_c   1.000
_cell.angle_alpha   90.00
_cell.angle_beta   90.00
_cell.angle_gamma   90.00
#
_symmetry.space_group_name_H-M   'P 1'
#
loop_
_entity.id
_entity.type
_entity.pdbx_description
1 polymer ?
#
loop_
_entity_poly.entity_id
_entity_poly.type
_entity_poly.pdbx_seq_one_letter_code
_entity_poly.pdbx_strand_id
1 'polypeptide(L)'
;MSFEVRTRVFEGPLDLLLQLITSHQLAITELSLIDLVSEYLAFVDEMRELDIDVASEFLLIAATLIQLKARHLLPEDGPIDIDEELALAEERDRLLARLLACLTFKDVAAVLSHRMEATDRF
;
A
#
# COMPACT_ATOMS: atom_id res chain seq x y z
N MET A 1 22.52 -5.81 28.15
CA MET A 1 22.04 -6.29 26.83
C MET A 1 20.82 -5.46 26.48
N SER A 2 20.94 -4.60 25.47
CA SER A 2 19.82 -3.80 24.96
C SER A 2 19.09 -4.63 23.91
N PHE A 3 17.82 -4.94 24.18
CA PHE A 3 16.95 -5.56 23.18
C PHE A 3 16.40 -4.45 22.29
N GLU A 4 16.77 -4.47 21.01
CA GLU A 4 16.19 -3.59 20.00
C GLU A 4 14.84 -4.20 19.59
N VAL A 5 13.77 -3.78 20.28
CA VAL A 5 12.41 -4.18 19.93
C VAL A 5 11.94 -3.27 18.81
N ARG A 6 11.91 -3.79 17.57
CA ARG A 6 11.30 -3.11 16.43
C ARG A 6 9.80 -3.38 16.43
N THR A 7 9.02 -2.45 16.95
CA THR A 7 7.60 -2.35 16.60
C THR A 7 7.49 -1.77 15.19
N ARG A 8 6.69 -2.39 14.33
CA ARG A 8 6.43 -1.86 12.97
C ARG A 8 5.46 -0.69 13.11
N VAL A 9 5.99 0.51 13.38
CA VAL A 9 5.18 1.74 13.39
C VAL A 9 5.16 2.24 11.94
N PHE A 10 4.01 2.13 11.29
CA PHE A 10 3.80 2.67 9.94
C PHE A 10 3.29 4.09 10.05
N GLU A 11 3.71 4.95 9.12
CA GLU A 11 3.21 6.33 9.04
C GLU A 11 1.84 6.44 8.35
N GLY A 12 1.26 5.30 7.95
CA GLY A 12 -0.07 5.24 7.34
C GLY A 12 -0.24 4.03 6.42
N PRO A 13 -1.41 3.90 5.77
CA PRO A 13 -1.73 2.73 4.95
C PRO A 13 -0.94 2.66 3.65
N LEU A 14 -0.55 3.80 3.06
CA LEU A 14 0.30 3.82 1.87
C LEU A 14 1.73 3.36 2.18
N ASP A 15 2.23 3.68 3.37
CA ASP A 15 3.54 3.22 3.83
C ASP A 15 3.56 1.69 4.01
N LEU A 16 2.53 1.16 4.65
CA LEU A 16 2.32 -0.29 4.73
C LEU A 16 2.30 -0.93 3.33
N LEU A 17 1.55 -0.37 2.38
CA LEU A 17 1.51 -0.88 1.02
C LEU A 17 2.88 -0.85 0.35
N LEU A 18 3.66 0.23 0.48
CA LEU A 18 5.03 0.31 -0.06
C LEU A 18 5.96 -0.73 0.58
N GLN A 19 5.82 -0.97 1.89
CA GLN A 19 6.58 -2.00 2.59
C GLN A 19 6.24 -3.41 2.08
N LEU A 20 4.95 -3.69 1.85
CA LEU A 20 4.52 -4.96 1.25
C LEU A 20 5.04 -5.09 -0.18
N ILE A 21 5.00 -4.03 -1.00
CA ILE A 21 5.53 -4.08 -2.37
C ILE A 21 7.04 -4.34 -2.38
N THR A 22 7.79 -3.65 -1.52
CA THR A 22 9.25 -3.81 -1.43
C THR A 22 9.66 -5.17 -0.88
N SER A 23 8.84 -5.83 -0.04
CA SER A 23 9.14 -7.19 0.45
C SER A 23 9.07 -8.24 -0.66
N HIS A 24 8.22 -8.05 -1.67
CA HIS A 24 8.09 -8.94 -2.83
C HIS A 24 9.22 -8.81 -3.85
N GLN A 25 10.12 -7.81 -3.74
CA GLN A 25 11.19 -7.52 -4.71
C GLN A 25 10.71 -7.34 -6.16
N LEU A 26 9.41 -7.14 -6.38
CA LEU A 26 8.81 -6.91 -7.69
C LEU A 26 8.71 -5.41 -7.97
N ALA A 27 8.81 -5.03 -9.25
CA ALA A 27 8.47 -3.67 -9.65
C ALA A 27 6.99 -3.40 -9.33
N ILE A 28 6.65 -2.19 -8.85
CA ILE A 28 5.27 -1.76 -8.56
C ILE A 28 4.32 -2.04 -9.75
N THR A 29 4.84 -2.00 -10.98
CA THR A 29 4.11 -2.25 -12.23
C THR A 29 3.85 -3.73 -12.53
N GLU A 30 4.59 -4.63 -11.89
CA GLU A 30 4.53 -6.09 -12.15
C GLU A 30 3.86 -6.86 -11.01
N LEU A 31 3.40 -6.14 -9.98
CA LEU A 31 2.89 -6.76 -8.76
C LEU A 31 1.44 -7.25 -8.92
N SER A 32 1.17 -8.47 -8.45
CA SER A 32 -0.17 -9.02 -8.37
C SER A 32 -0.99 -8.23 -7.33
N LEU A 33 -1.89 -7.37 -7.82
CA LEU A 33 -2.75 -6.54 -6.96
C LEU A 33 -3.55 -7.41 -5.98
N ILE A 34 -3.96 -8.61 -6.40
CA ILE A 34 -4.74 -9.54 -5.58
C ILE A 34 -3.95 -9.98 -4.34
N ASP A 35 -2.67 -10.28 -4.52
CA ASP A 35 -1.81 -10.74 -3.42
C ASP A 35 -1.53 -9.59 -2.46
N LEU A 36 -1.24 -8.39 -2.99
CA LEU A 36 -1.08 -7.18 -2.18
C LEU A 36 -2.32 -6.86 -1.34
N VAL A 37 -3.51 -6.92 -1.96
CA VAL A 37 -4.78 -6.70 -1.28
C VAL A 37 -4.93 -7.70 -0.14
N SER A 38 -4.60 -8.98 -0.38
CA SER A 38 -4.78 -10.04 0.60
C SER A 38 -3.84 -9.86 1.80
N GLU A 39 -2.58 -9.52 1.55
CA GLU A 39 -1.59 -9.24 2.61
C GLU A 39 -1.93 -7.98 3.40
N TYR A 40 -2.38 -6.93 2.72
CA TYR A 40 -2.82 -5.70 3.38
C TYR A 40 -3.99 -5.97 4.33
N LEU A 41 -5.00 -6.73 3.88
CA LEU A 41 -6.16 -7.06 4.71
C LEU A 41 -5.77 -7.95 5.89
N ALA A 42 -4.89 -8.92 5.70
CA ALA A 42 -4.37 -9.75 6.79
C ALA A 42 -3.67 -8.92 7.85
N PHE A 43 -2.90 -7.91 7.43
CA PHE A 43 -2.23 -7.00 8.36
C PHE A 43 -3.22 -6.13 9.15
N VAL A 44 -4.25 -5.60 8.49
CA VAL A 44 -5.30 -4.83 9.15
C VAL A 44 -6.07 -5.69 10.16
N ASP A 45 -6.34 -6.95 9.86
CA ASP A 45 -6.98 -7.87 10.80
C ASP A 45 -6.05 -8.21 11.98
N GLU A 46 -4.75 -8.43 11.77
CA GLU A 46 -3.78 -8.62 12.85
C GLU A 46 -3.73 -7.41 13.80
N MET A 47 -3.77 -6.18 13.26
CA MET A 47 -3.85 -4.98 14.07
C MET A 47 -5.12 -4.94 14.94
N ARG A 48 -6.26 -5.39 14.40
CA ARG A 48 -7.53 -5.47 15.14
C ARG A 48 -7.48 -6.54 16.22
N GLU A 49 -6.87 -7.69 15.97
CA GLU A 49 -6.71 -8.76 16.95
C GLU A 49 -5.79 -8.35 18.11
N LEU A 50 -4.78 -7.52 17.83
CA LEU A 50 -3.85 -6.99 18.82
C LEU A 50 -4.39 -5.76 19.59
N ASP A 51 -5.66 -5.40 19.39
CA ASP A 51 -6.33 -4.23 20.00
C ASP A 51 -5.58 -2.90 19.74
N ILE A 52 -4.96 -2.80 18.55
CA ILE A 52 -4.31 -1.56 18.10
C ILE A 52 -5.36 -0.66 17.47
N ASP A 53 -5.37 0.62 17.85
CA ASP A 53 -6.25 1.62 17.24
C ASP A 53 -6.02 1.70 15.72
N VAL A 54 -6.96 1.13 14.95
CA VAL A 54 -6.95 1.20 13.49
C VAL A 54 -7.49 2.55 13.06
N ALA A 55 -6.64 3.38 12.44
CA ALA A 55 -7.08 4.67 11.91
C ALA A 55 -8.05 4.49 10.74
N SER A 56 -9.02 5.41 10.61
CA SER A 56 -10.04 5.41 9.56
C SER A 56 -9.47 5.33 8.14
N GLU A 57 -8.25 5.84 7.93
CA GLU A 57 -7.54 5.79 6.66
C GLU A 57 -7.19 4.36 6.24
N PHE A 58 -6.84 3.48 7.19
CA PHE A 58 -6.56 2.07 6.88
C PHE A 58 -7.82 1.34 6.41
N LEU A 59 -8.95 1.62 7.05
CA LEU A 59 -10.24 1.06 6.67
C LEU A 59 -10.72 1.56 5.32
N LEU A 60 -10.48 2.84 5.00
CA LEU A 60 -10.78 3.39 3.68
C LEU A 60 -10.00 2.65 2.59
N ILE A 61 -8.69 2.48 2.78
CA ILE A 61 -7.85 1.74 1.82
C ILE A 61 -8.25 0.27 1.77
N ALA A 62 -8.56 -0.37 2.90
CA ALA A 62 -9.08 -1.74 2.94
C ALA A 62 -10.34 -1.88 2.08
N ALA A 63 -11.31 -0.95 2.23
CA ALA A 63 -12.54 -0.96 1.47
C ALA A 63 -12.30 -0.80 -0.04
N THR A 64 -11.42 0.13 -0.43
CA THR A 64 -11.01 0.32 -1.84
C THR A 64 -10.37 -0.95 -2.40
N LEU A 65 -9.47 -1.58 -1.66
CA LEU A 65 -8.79 -2.80 -2.07
C LEU A 65 -9.75 -4.00 -2.18
N ILE A 66 -10.69 -4.14 -1.24
CA ILE A 66 -11.75 -5.15 -1.31
C ILE A 66 -12.61 -4.93 -2.56
N GLN A 67 -13.00 -3.69 -2.85
CA GLN A 67 -13.79 -3.37 -4.04
C GLN A 67 -13.05 -3.75 -5.33
N LEU A 68 -11.75 -3.41 -5.42
CA LEU A 68 -10.90 -3.78 -6.55
C LEU A 68 -10.80 -5.30 -6.70
N LYS A 69 -10.54 -6.02 -5.61
CA LYS A 69 -10.43 -7.50 -5.62
C LYS A 69 -11.76 -8.17 -5.97
N ALA A 70 -12.87 -7.70 -5.42
CA ALA A 70 -14.19 -8.25 -5.69
C ALA A 70 -14.56 -8.10 -7.16
N ARG A 71 -14.35 -6.92 -7.75
CA ARG A 71 -14.66 -6.69 -9.17
C ARG A 71 -13.76 -7.49 -10.11
N HIS A 72 -12.50 -7.68 -9.75
CA HIS A 72 -11.57 -8.50 -10.52
C HIS A 72 -11.88 -10.02 -10.48
N LEU A 73 -12.54 -10.51 -9.41
CA LEU A 73 -12.86 -11.92 -9.22
C LEU A 73 -14.27 -12.31 -9.72
N LEU A 74 -15.10 -11.34 -10.15
CA LEU A 74 -16.44 -11.64 -10.64
C LEU A 74 -16.36 -12.41 -11.97
N PRO A 75 -17.13 -13.51 -12.11
CA PRO A 75 -17.13 -14.29 -13.35
C PRO A 75 -17.74 -13.49 -14.52
N GLU A 76 -17.09 -13.57 -15.68
CA GLU A 76 -17.52 -12.99 -16.96
C GLU A 76 -18.71 -13.77 -17.58
N ASP A 77 -19.74 -14.09 -16.80
CA ASP A 77 -20.90 -14.88 -17.25
C ASP A 77 -21.89 -14.04 -18.10
N GLY A 78 -21.37 -13.19 -18.99
CA GLY A 78 -22.10 -12.27 -19.86
C GLY A 78 -21.17 -11.56 -20.86
N PRO A 79 -21.70 -10.79 -21.82
CA PRO A 79 -20.86 -9.96 -22.68
C PRO A 79 -20.03 -9.00 -21.80
N ILE A 80 -18.71 -9.00 -22.01
CA ILE A 80 -17.78 -8.11 -21.31
C ILE A 80 -18.22 -6.67 -21.56
N ASP A 81 -18.57 -5.96 -20.49
CA ASP A 81 -18.80 -4.52 -20.53
C ASP A 81 -17.43 -3.82 -20.54
N ILE A 82 -17.04 -3.36 -21.73
CA ILE A 82 -15.76 -2.69 -21.97
C ILE A 82 -15.64 -1.42 -21.12
N ASP A 83 -16.75 -0.72 -20.87
CA ASP A 83 -16.74 0.50 -20.06
C ASP A 83 -16.48 0.17 -18.58
N GLU A 84 -17.01 -0.95 -18.09
CA GLU A 84 -16.76 -1.42 -16.73
C GLU A 84 -15.31 -1.90 -16.53
N GLU A 85 -14.77 -2.63 -17.50
CA GLU A 85 -13.38 -3.10 -17.46
C GLU A 85 -12.38 -1.94 -17.54
N LEU A 86 -12.67 -0.93 -18.38
CA LEU A 86 -11.87 0.30 -18.45
C LEU A 86 -11.90 1.06 -17.12
N ALA A 87 -13.07 1.21 -16.50
CA ALA A 87 -13.19 1.88 -15.21
C ALA A 87 -12.40 1.18 -14.09
N LEU A 88 -12.33 -0.16 -14.11
CA LEU A 88 -11.51 -0.93 -13.18
C LEU A 88 -10.02 -0.71 -13.39
N ALA A 89 -9.57 -0.69 -14.64
CA ALA A 89 -8.18 -0.40 -14.98
C ALA A 89 -7.78 1.01 -14.53
N GLU A 90 -8.65 2.01 -14.73
CA GLU A 90 -8.41 3.39 -14.30
C GLU A 90 -8.30 3.53 -12.77
N GLU A 91 -9.14 2.84 -12.00
CA GLU A 91 -9.09 2.90 -10.53
C GLU A 91 -7.79 2.26 -10.00
N ARG A 92 -7.38 1.13 -10.59
CA ARG A 92 -6.07 0.53 -10.29
C ARG A 92 -4.94 1.50 -10.61
N ASP A 93 -4.95 2.10 -11.79
CA ASP A 93 -3.87 2.98 -12.24
C ASP A 93 -3.77 4.23 -11.37
N ARG A 94 -4.91 4.76 -10.91
CA ARG A 94 -4.97 5.84 -9.93
C ARG A 94 -4.31 5.47 -8.60
N LEU A 95 -4.58 4.27 -8.08
CA LEU A 95 -3.94 3.77 -6.87
C LEU A 95 -2.42 3.63 -7.05
N LEU A 96 -1.98 3.02 -8.16
CA LEU A 96 -0.56 2.86 -8.49
C LEU A 96 0.15 4.22 -8.61
N ALA A 97 -0.47 5.19 -9.28
CA ALA A 97 0.07 6.55 -9.41
C ALA A 97 0.26 7.21 -8.02
N ARG A 98 -0.68 7.00 -7.10
CA ARG A 98 -0.58 7.52 -5.73
C ARG A 98 0.53 6.84 -4.94
N LEU A 99 0.73 5.54 -5.11
CA LEU A 99 1.84 4.79 -4.49
C LEU A 99 3.20 5.27 -5.02
N LEU A 100 3.33 5.45 -6.34
CA LEU A 100 4.54 6.00 -6.97
C LEU A 100 4.84 7.42 -6.47
N ALA A 101 3.82 8.27 -6.36
CA ALA A 101 3.99 9.61 -5.80
C ALA A 101 4.48 9.54 -4.35
N CYS A 102 3.89 8.67 -3.51
CA CYS A 102 4.34 8.49 -2.13
C CYS A 102 5.79 8.01 -2.05
N LEU A 103 6.18 7.04 -2.88
CA LEU A 103 7.56 6.54 -2.95
C LEU A 103 8.54 7.68 -3.31
N THR A 104 8.24 8.45 -4.35
CA THR A 104 9.11 9.56 -4.76
C THR A 104 9.25 10.63 -3.68
N PHE A 105 8.18 10.98 -2.97
CA PHE A 105 8.26 11.91 -1.84
C PHE A 105 9.07 11.34 -0.67
N LYS A 106 8.92 10.04 -0.36
CA LYS A 106 9.73 9.37 0.67
C LYS A 106 11.22 9.38 0.33
N ASP A 107 11.57 9.11 -0.92
CA ASP A 107 12.96 9.14 -1.38
C ASP A 107 13.57 10.55 -1.28
N VAL A 108 12.82 11.57 -1.72
CA VAL A 108 13.25 12.97 -1.62
C VAL A 108 13.40 13.39 -0.16
N ALA A 109 12.47 13.00 0.71
CA ALA A 109 12.54 13.28 2.15
C ALA A 109 13.78 12.64 2.78
N ALA A 110 14.10 11.39 2.42
CA ALA A 110 15.29 10.69 2.92
C ALA A 110 16.59 11.39 2.48
N VAL A 111 16.69 11.81 1.20
CA VAL A 111 17.83 12.58 0.70
C VAL A 111 17.97 13.91 1.43
N LEU A 112 16.87 14.60 1.69
CA LEU A 112 16.88 15.88 2.39
C LEU A 112 17.32 15.72 3.85
N SER A 113 16.81 14.70 4.56
CA SER A 113 17.21 14.36 5.93
C SER A 113 18.71 14.11 6.03
N HIS A 114 19.26 13.28 5.13
CA HIS A 114 20.69 12.99 5.10
C HIS A 114 21.55 14.25 4.85
N ARG A 115 21.07 15.20 4.03
CA ARG A 115 21.78 16.47 3.80
C ARG A 115 21.72 17.40 5.01
N MET A 116 20.59 17.43 5.72
CA MET A 116 20.42 18.22 6.94
C MET A 116 21.36 17.72 8.04
N GLU A 117 21.40 16.40 8.27
CA GLU A 117 22.32 15.77 9.25
C GLU A 117 23.80 16.02 8.92
N ALA A 118 24.14 16.03 7.62
CA ALA A 118 25.50 16.35 7.18
C ALA A 118 25.87 17.83 7.39
N THR A 119 24.88 18.73 7.41
CA THR A 119 25.07 20.18 7.62
C THR A 119 25.14 20.52 9.11
N ASP A 120 24.34 19.85 9.95
CA ASP A 120 24.36 19.99 11.43
C ASP A 120 25.66 19.50 12.09
N ARG A 121 26.51 18.79 11.33
CA ARG A 121 27.84 18.35 11.74
C ARG A 121 28.95 19.39 11.55
N PHE A 122 28.64 20.56 10.99
CA PHE A 122 29.56 21.69 10.82
C PHE A 122 29.08 22.92 11.60
#